data_AF-A0A6J4R8X1-F1
#
_entry.id   AF-A0A6J4R8X1-F1
#
_cell.length_a   1.000
_cell.length_b   1.000
_cell.length_c   1.000
_cell.angle_alpha   90.00
_cell.angle_beta   90.00
_cell.angle_gamma   90.00
#
_symmetry.space_group_name_H-M   'P 1'
#
loop_
_entity.id
_entity.type
_entity.pdbx_description
1 polymer ?
#
loop_
_entity_poly.entity_id
_entity_poly.type
_entity_poly.pdbx_seq_one_letter_code
_entity_poly.pdbx_strand_id
1 'polypeptide(L)'
;MPTAVSESIATVSELPHPATADPKQPVLRLVEWIASDPESGVLRLRGELPGRDPALSGAPVLVLRDESGTLTRRSALNDDGPGADGWRAAYLIAGALLGGAVERWLEWPDGTRLALPDVDVSTGDGRVPAPPPERGAEVFDRAVLAERRAQRAESAQRAQARTAEAAVAALGALERRVEELTRERDALAAALADADA
;
A
#
# COMPACT_ATOMS: atom_id res chain seq x y z
N MET A 1 -12.24 -64.44 27.34
CA MET A 1 -11.67 -64.08 26.02
C MET A 1 -12.75 -64.41 25.00
N PRO A 2 -13.25 -63.49 24.13
CA PRO A 2 -12.63 -62.33 23.44
C PRO A 2 -13.20 -60.96 23.93
N THR A 3 -12.39 -59.91 24.16
CA THR A 3 -11.96 -58.76 23.30
C THR A 3 -13.03 -57.72 22.90
N ALA A 4 -13.01 -56.61 23.67
CA ALA A 4 -13.08 -55.20 23.28
C ALA A 4 -14.17 -54.69 22.32
N VAL A 5 -15.14 -53.96 22.87
CA VAL A 5 -15.96 -52.97 22.15
C VAL A 5 -15.20 -51.64 22.18
N SER A 6 -14.73 -51.17 21.02
CA SER A 6 -14.21 -49.81 20.84
C SER A 6 -15.35 -48.92 20.35
N GLU A 7 -15.87 -48.06 21.23
CA GLU A 7 -16.65 -46.89 20.82
C GLU A 7 -15.64 -45.78 20.47
N SER A 8 -15.34 -45.64 19.18
CA SER A 8 -14.57 -44.53 18.65
C SER A 8 -15.50 -43.37 18.35
N ILE A 9 -15.23 -42.25 19.01
CA ILE A 9 -15.90 -40.95 18.89
C ILE A 9 -15.67 -40.45 17.46
N ALA A 10 -16.72 -40.42 16.65
CA ALA A 10 -16.69 -39.75 15.36
C ALA A 10 -17.07 -38.28 15.55
N THR A 11 -16.09 -37.43 15.27
CA THR A 11 -16.08 -35.98 15.26
C THR A 11 -17.33 -35.38 14.63
N VAL A 12 -18.01 -34.51 15.37
CA VAL A 12 -19.03 -33.59 14.84
C VAL A 12 -18.33 -32.73 13.77
N SER A 13 -18.61 -33.06 12.51
CA SER A 13 -18.21 -32.25 11.36
C SER A 13 -19.15 -31.05 11.30
N GLU A 14 -18.83 -30.02 12.07
CA GLU A 14 -19.50 -28.73 11.96
C GLU A 14 -19.02 -28.08 10.66
N LEU A 15 -19.83 -28.27 9.61
CA LEU A 15 -19.74 -27.48 8.37
C LEU A 15 -19.78 -25.99 8.77
N PRO A 16 -18.83 -25.14 8.31
CA PRO A 16 -18.92 -23.72 8.56
C PRO A 16 -20.18 -23.19 7.86
N HIS A 17 -21.17 -22.86 8.68
CA HIS A 17 -22.33 -22.08 8.30
C HIS A 17 -21.86 -20.81 7.59
N PRO A 18 -22.42 -20.39 6.43
CA PRO A 18 -22.10 -19.10 5.86
C PRO A 18 -22.61 -18.04 6.84
N ALA A 19 -21.72 -17.54 7.69
CA ALA A 19 -22.01 -16.49 8.64
C ALA A 19 -22.61 -15.32 7.85
N THR A 20 -23.83 -14.93 8.23
CA THR A 20 -24.46 -13.68 7.83
C THR A 20 -23.42 -12.58 7.97
N ALA A 21 -22.98 -12.00 6.85
CA ALA A 21 -21.91 -11.01 6.85
C ALA A 21 -22.26 -9.89 7.83
N ASP A 22 -21.46 -9.74 8.89
CA ASP A 22 -21.60 -8.65 9.84
C ASP A 22 -21.38 -7.34 9.08
N PRO A 23 -22.31 -6.37 9.10
CA PRO A 23 -22.25 -5.15 8.31
C PRO A 23 -21.05 -4.24 8.64
N LYS A 24 -20.23 -4.59 9.63
CA LYS A 24 -18.99 -3.89 10.01
C LYS A 24 -17.72 -4.59 9.53
N GLN A 25 -17.81 -5.71 8.83
CA GLN A 25 -16.64 -6.41 8.34
C GLN A 25 -16.00 -5.70 7.13
N PRO A 26 -14.67 -5.66 7.06
CA PRO A 26 -13.97 -5.15 5.89
C PRO A 26 -14.34 -6.01 4.66
N VAL A 27 -14.60 -5.34 3.54
CA VAL A 27 -14.96 -5.99 2.27
C VAL A 27 -13.81 -5.84 1.29
N LEU A 28 -13.31 -6.95 0.76
CA LEU A 28 -12.31 -6.95 -0.31
C LEU A 28 -12.98 -6.64 -1.66
N ARG A 29 -12.44 -5.66 -2.40
CA ARG A 29 -12.93 -5.26 -3.73
C ARG A 29 -11.97 -5.59 -4.85
N LEU A 30 -10.66 -5.55 -4.58
CA LEU A 30 -9.62 -5.84 -5.56
C LEU A 30 -8.47 -6.58 -4.90
N VAL A 31 -7.96 -7.58 -5.60
CA VAL A 31 -6.68 -8.23 -5.35
C VAL A 31 -5.94 -8.28 -6.68
N GLU A 32 -4.78 -7.64 -6.74
CA GLU A 32 -3.99 -7.55 -7.96
C GLU A 32 -2.52 -7.81 -7.62
N TRP A 33 -1.91 -8.77 -8.31
CA TRP A 33 -0.47 -9.02 -8.27
C TRP A 33 0.19 -8.38 -9.48
N ILE A 34 1.28 -7.63 -9.25
CA ILE A 34 2.09 -7.02 -10.31
C ILE A 34 3.52 -7.51 -10.10
N ALA A 35 4.00 -8.38 -10.99
CA ALA A 35 5.39 -8.80 -10.99
C ALA A 35 6.31 -7.58 -11.22
N SER A 36 7.25 -7.36 -10.30
CA SER A 36 8.28 -6.32 -10.43
C SER A 36 9.53 -6.87 -11.09
N ASP A 37 9.89 -8.11 -10.72
CA ASP A 37 11.02 -8.88 -11.23
C ASP A 37 10.66 -10.39 -11.18
N PRO A 38 11.56 -11.31 -11.58
CA PRO A 38 11.26 -12.75 -11.58
C PRO A 38 11.01 -13.37 -10.19
N GLU A 39 11.48 -12.74 -9.12
CA GLU A 39 11.42 -13.27 -7.75
C GLU A 39 10.42 -12.48 -6.87
N SER A 40 10.07 -11.26 -7.25
CA SER A 40 9.31 -10.32 -6.42
C SER A 40 8.27 -9.49 -7.20
N GLY A 41 7.30 -8.98 -6.47
CA GLY A 41 6.25 -8.15 -7.03
C GLY A 41 5.47 -7.40 -5.96
N VAL A 42 4.52 -6.62 -6.44
CA VAL A 42 3.64 -5.80 -5.60
C VAL A 42 2.25 -6.42 -5.57
N LEU A 43 1.78 -6.75 -4.37
CA LEU A 43 0.38 -7.10 -4.13
C LEU A 43 -0.40 -5.84 -3.80
N ARG A 44 -1.36 -5.47 -4.66
CA ARG A 44 -2.26 -4.33 -4.48
C ARG A 44 -3.64 -4.82 -4.06
N LEU A 45 -4.13 -4.26 -2.96
CA LEU A 45 -5.41 -4.59 -2.38
C LEU A 45 -6.25 -3.32 -2.25
N ARG A 46 -7.55 -3.45 -2.50
CA ARG A 46 -8.54 -2.40 -2.25
C ARG A 46 -9.78 -3.01 -1.64
N GLY A 47 -10.42 -2.25 -0.77
CA GLY A 47 -11.70 -2.64 -0.23
C GLY A 47 -12.47 -1.50 0.41
N GLU A 48 -13.56 -1.88 1.06
CA GLU A 48 -14.39 -1.00 1.87
C GLU A 48 -14.25 -1.38 3.34
N LEU A 49 -14.35 -0.39 4.21
CA LEU A 49 -14.36 -0.57 5.66
C LEU A 49 -15.64 0.06 6.21
N PRO A 50 -16.78 -0.64 6.11
CA PRO A 50 -18.07 -0.08 6.45
C PRO A 50 -18.15 0.32 7.93
N GLY A 51 -18.70 1.50 8.20
CA GLY A 51 -18.94 1.98 9.56
C GLY A 51 -17.69 2.41 10.34
N ARG A 52 -16.54 2.60 9.67
CA ARG A 52 -15.33 3.13 10.30
C ARG A 52 -14.86 4.41 9.65
N ASP A 53 -14.24 5.24 10.49
CA ASP A 53 -13.52 6.40 10.01
C ASP A 53 -12.24 5.94 9.29
N PRO A 54 -12.13 6.21 7.98
CA PRO A 54 -10.92 5.91 7.23
C PRO A 54 -9.67 6.54 7.87
N ALA A 55 -9.75 7.77 8.39
CA ALA A 55 -8.60 8.48 8.93
C ALA A 55 -8.01 7.85 10.21
N LEU A 56 -8.81 7.06 10.94
CA LEU A 56 -8.42 6.48 12.23
C LEU A 56 -8.07 4.98 12.15
N SER A 57 -8.34 4.33 11.01
CA SER A 57 -8.23 2.88 10.91
C SER A 57 -6.80 2.37 10.65
N GLY A 58 -5.89 3.24 10.21
CA GLY A 58 -4.51 2.87 9.86
C GLY A 58 -4.42 1.89 8.67
N ALA A 59 -3.20 1.68 8.17
CA ALA A 59 -2.96 0.70 7.11
C ALA A 59 -2.97 -0.74 7.67
N PRO A 60 -3.64 -1.71 7.01
CA PRO A 60 -3.59 -3.10 7.43
C PRO A 60 -2.20 -3.70 7.24
N VAL A 61 -1.83 -4.62 8.12
CA VAL A 61 -0.65 -5.48 8.00
C VAL A 61 -1.04 -6.76 7.27
N LEU A 62 -0.27 -7.14 6.27
CA LEU A 62 -0.43 -8.44 5.60
C LEU A 62 0.30 -9.51 6.39
N VAL A 63 -0.41 -10.56 6.76
CA VAL A 63 0.13 -11.72 7.46
C VAL A 63 0.02 -12.94 6.57
N LEU A 64 1.14 -13.63 6.42
CA LEU A 64 1.28 -14.88 5.68
C LEU A 64 1.73 -15.97 6.64
N ARG A 65 1.09 -17.13 6.58
CA ARG A 65 1.50 -18.33 7.28
C ARG A 65 1.94 -19.36 6.25
N ASP A 66 3.11 -19.96 6.46
CA ASP A 66 3.60 -21.07 5.65
C ASP A 66 3.19 -22.44 6.24
N GLU A 67 3.51 -23.52 5.54
CA GLU A 67 3.22 -24.90 5.98
C GLU A 67 3.87 -25.27 7.32
N SER A 68 5.00 -24.63 7.67
CA SER A 68 5.66 -24.84 8.96
C SER A 68 4.96 -24.13 10.13
N GLY A 69 3.98 -23.27 9.82
CA GLY A 69 3.29 -22.41 10.79
C GLY A 69 4.02 -21.09 11.07
N THR A 70 5.12 -20.80 10.36
CA THR A 70 5.87 -19.55 10.53
C THR A 70 5.06 -18.38 9.99
N LEU A 71 4.97 -17.30 10.78
CA LEU A 71 4.24 -16.10 10.43
C LEU A 71 5.18 -15.03 9.88
N THR A 72 4.94 -14.62 8.64
CA THR A 72 5.58 -13.44 8.05
C THR A 72 4.61 -12.27 8.03
N ARG A 73 5.05 -11.12 8.54
CA ARG A 73 4.27 -9.87 8.55
C ARG A 73 4.89 -8.85 7.61
N ARG A 74 4.04 -8.14 6.85
CA ARG A 74 4.45 -7.09 5.91
C ARG A 74 3.61 -5.84 6.12
N SER A 75 4.28 -4.71 6.32
CA SER A 75 3.65 -3.40 6.35
C SER A 75 3.34 -2.92 4.93
N ALA A 76 2.29 -2.14 4.78
CA ALA A 76 1.95 -1.53 3.50
C ALA A 76 3.02 -0.50 3.08
N LEU A 77 3.30 -0.43 1.79
CA LEU A 77 4.19 0.55 1.15
C LEU A 77 3.58 1.95 1.13
N ASN A 78 2.27 2.03 0.93
CA ASN A 78 1.54 3.28 0.94
C ASN A 78 0.99 3.46 2.35
N ASP A 79 1.48 4.48 3.06
CA ASP A 79 0.95 4.93 4.35
C ASP A 79 -0.17 5.98 4.16
N ASP A 80 -0.46 6.33 2.89
CA ASP A 80 -1.62 7.12 2.53
C ASP A 80 -2.85 6.27 2.87
N GLY A 81 -3.45 6.58 4.01
CA GLY A 81 -4.63 5.92 4.54
C GLY A 81 -5.77 5.79 3.53
N PRO A 82 -6.87 5.13 3.91
CA PRO A 82 -8.05 4.97 3.06
C PRO A 82 -8.45 6.26 2.32
N GLY A 83 -8.50 6.17 1.00
CA GLY A 83 -8.95 7.26 0.15
C GLY A 83 -10.47 7.43 0.25
N ALA A 84 -11.00 8.47 -0.42
CA ALA A 84 -12.44 8.77 -0.44
C ALA A 84 -13.35 7.58 -0.82
N ASP A 85 -12.80 6.57 -1.52
CA ASP A 85 -13.51 5.39 -1.99
C ASP A 85 -13.19 4.10 -1.20
N GLY A 86 -12.67 4.21 0.03
CA GLY A 86 -12.31 3.07 0.89
C GLY A 86 -10.81 2.84 1.04
N TRP A 87 -10.44 1.69 1.62
CA TRP A 87 -9.05 1.38 1.97
C TRP A 87 -8.26 0.83 0.79
N ARG A 88 -6.96 1.13 0.80
CA ARG A 88 -5.99 0.70 -0.21
C ARG A 88 -4.71 0.30 0.51
N ALA A 89 -4.09 -0.79 0.05
CA ALA A 89 -2.80 -1.22 0.55
C ALA A 89 -1.97 -1.83 -0.58
N ALA A 90 -0.66 -1.65 -0.51
CA ALA A 90 0.28 -2.23 -1.45
C ALA A 90 1.43 -2.88 -0.66
N TYR A 91 1.84 -4.09 -1.02
CA TYR A 91 2.90 -4.81 -0.31
C TYR A 91 3.96 -5.30 -1.29
N LEU A 92 5.23 -5.05 -0.99
CA LEU A 92 6.34 -5.68 -1.70
C LEU A 92 6.59 -7.06 -1.10
N ILE A 93 6.44 -8.11 -1.91
CA ILE A 93 6.55 -9.50 -1.47
C ILE A 93 7.30 -10.33 -2.51
N ALA A 94 8.09 -11.30 -2.05
CA ALA A 94 8.65 -12.35 -2.91
C ALA A 94 7.54 -13.29 -3.39
N GLY A 95 7.48 -13.60 -4.68
CA GLY A 95 6.44 -14.45 -5.27
C GLY A 95 6.35 -15.82 -4.61
N ALA A 96 7.50 -16.44 -4.30
CA ALA A 96 7.56 -17.72 -3.60
C ALA A 96 6.93 -17.67 -2.19
N LEU A 97 7.05 -16.55 -1.49
CA LEU A 97 6.45 -16.37 -0.17
C LEU A 97 4.93 -16.24 -0.24
N LEU A 98 4.42 -15.56 -1.26
CA LEU A 98 2.97 -15.42 -1.46
C LEU A 98 2.33 -16.71 -1.96
N GLY A 99 2.99 -17.39 -2.90
CA GLY A 99 2.52 -18.66 -3.48
C GLY A 99 2.66 -19.85 -2.53
N GLY A 100 3.64 -19.84 -1.62
CA GLY A 100 3.83 -20.88 -0.61
C GLY A 100 3.06 -20.68 0.69
N ALA A 101 2.28 -19.60 0.81
CA ALA A 101 1.48 -19.34 2.01
C ALA A 101 0.22 -20.22 2.03
N VAL A 102 0.05 -21.00 3.11
CA VAL A 102 -1.16 -21.80 3.36
C VAL A 102 -2.33 -20.97 3.85
N GLU A 103 -2.03 -19.88 4.58
CA GLU A 103 -3.03 -18.92 5.01
C GLU A 103 -2.50 -17.51 4.82
N ARG A 104 -3.41 -16.59 4.50
CA ARG A 104 -3.12 -15.18 4.30
C ARG A 104 -4.30 -14.33 4.71
N TRP A 105 -4.01 -13.28 5.48
CA TRP A 105 -5.01 -12.35 5.94
C TRP A 105 -4.43 -10.95 6.13
N LEU A 106 -5.33 -9.97 6.15
CA LEU A 106 -5.04 -8.62 6.59
C LEU A 106 -5.41 -8.46 8.05
N GLU A 107 -4.60 -7.73 8.80
CA GLU A 107 -4.85 -7.38 10.21
C GLU A 107 -4.74 -5.87 10.40
N TRP A 108 -5.79 -5.24 10.91
CA TRP A 108 -5.80 -3.81 11.26
C TRP A 108 -5.30 -3.59 12.70
N PRO A 109 -4.88 -2.36 13.08
CA PRO A 109 -4.41 -2.04 14.42
C PRO A 109 -5.38 -2.38 15.54
N ASP A 110 -6.68 -2.42 15.24
CA ASP A 110 -7.73 -2.78 16.21
C ASP A 110 -8.02 -4.29 16.29
N GLY A 111 -7.20 -5.11 15.64
CA GLY A 111 -7.30 -6.58 15.65
C GLY A 111 -8.29 -7.15 14.64
N THR A 112 -8.93 -6.31 13.81
CA THR A 112 -9.82 -6.78 12.75
C THR A 112 -9.06 -7.59 11.73
N ARG A 113 -9.62 -8.72 11.30
CA ARG A 113 -9.01 -9.60 10.31
C ARG A 113 -9.87 -9.79 9.07
N LEU A 114 -9.21 -9.87 7.92
CA LEU A 114 -9.82 -10.22 6.64
C LEU A 114 -9.00 -11.29 5.95
N ALA A 115 -9.55 -12.48 5.78
CA ALA A 115 -8.91 -13.54 4.99
C ALA A 115 -8.77 -13.09 3.52
N LEU A 116 -7.63 -13.39 2.92
CA LEU A 116 -7.37 -13.10 1.52
C LEU A 116 -7.51 -14.38 0.67
N PRO A 117 -8.04 -14.28 -0.55
CA PRO A 117 -8.13 -15.42 -1.47
C PRO A 117 -6.73 -15.87 -1.92
N ASP A 118 -6.67 -17.03 -2.58
CA ASP A 118 -5.48 -17.44 -3.33
C ASP A 118 -5.15 -16.40 -4.41
N VAL A 119 -3.86 -16.04 -4.48
CA VAL A 119 -3.33 -15.11 -5.46
C VAL A 119 -2.48 -15.90 -6.43
N ASP A 120 -2.85 -15.86 -7.71
CA ASP A 120 -2.03 -16.45 -8.76
C ASP A 120 -0.79 -15.57 -8.96
N VAL A 121 0.35 -16.07 -8.51
CA VAL A 121 1.66 -15.41 -8.62
C VAL A 121 2.46 -15.86 -9.83
N SER A 122 1.85 -16.66 -10.71
CA SER A 122 2.51 -17.18 -11.91
C SER A 122 3.16 -16.03 -12.69
N THR A 123 4.48 -16.15 -12.86
CA THR A 123 5.32 -15.20 -13.57
C THR A 123 4.87 -15.10 -15.02
N GLY A 124 4.09 -14.05 -15.32
CA GLY A 124 3.89 -13.51 -16.66
C GLY A 124 3.71 -14.55 -17.77
N ASP A 125 2.54 -15.18 -17.83
CA ASP A 125 1.89 -15.30 -19.13
C ASP A 125 0.65 -14.41 -19.04
N GLY A 126 0.58 -13.39 -19.90
CA GLY A 126 -0.40 -12.31 -19.84
C GLY A 126 -1.83 -12.78 -20.13
N ARG A 127 -2.38 -13.68 -19.32
CA ARG A 127 -3.77 -14.08 -19.40
C ARG A 127 -4.58 -13.20 -18.48
N VAL A 128 -5.09 -12.13 -19.08
CA VAL A 128 -6.24 -11.38 -18.56
C VAL A 128 -7.33 -12.41 -18.18
N PRO A 129 -7.78 -12.48 -16.91
CA PRO A 129 -8.93 -13.32 -16.59
C PRO A 129 -10.10 -12.86 -17.46
N ALA A 130 -10.76 -13.81 -18.14
CA ALA A 130 -11.88 -13.51 -19.02
C ALA A 130 -12.91 -12.67 -18.23
N PRO A 131 -13.25 -11.45 -18.69
CA PRO A 131 -14.21 -10.63 -17.99
C PRO A 131 -15.56 -11.37 -17.93
N PRO A 132 -16.29 -11.31 -16.81
CA PRO A 132 -17.70 -11.73 -16.79
C PRO A 132 -18.44 -10.97 -17.90
N PRO A 133 -19.47 -11.56 -18.54
CA PRO A 133 -20.11 -10.99 -19.73
C PRO A 133 -20.44 -9.52 -19.52
N GLU A 134 -19.72 -8.67 -20.24
CA GLU A 134 -19.67 -7.23 -20.00
C GLU A 134 -21.03 -6.60 -20.31
N ARG A 135 -21.58 -5.91 -19.32
CA ARG A 135 -22.35 -4.71 -19.61
C ARG A 135 -21.37 -3.66 -20.13
N GLY A 136 -21.19 -3.62 -21.45
CA GLY A 136 -20.60 -2.55 -22.25
C GLY A 136 -19.32 -1.92 -21.71
N ALA A 137 -18.16 -2.54 -21.95
CA ALA A 137 -16.90 -1.82 -21.83
C ALA A 137 -16.81 -0.75 -22.93
N GLU A 138 -16.74 0.51 -22.52
CA GLU A 138 -16.41 1.61 -23.40
C GLU A 138 -14.91 1.50 -23.76
N VAL A 139 -14.65 1.09 -25.00
CA VAL A 139 -13.29 0.94 -25.55
C VAL A 139 -12.73 2.33 -25.81
N PHE A 140 -11.96 2.87 -24.86
CA PHE A 140 -11.26 4.14 -25.05
C PHE A 140 -10.09 3.99 -26.04
N ASP A 141 -10.08 4.84 -27.05
CA ASP A 141 -9.07 4.85 -28.11
C ASP A 141 -7.65 4.97 -27.55
N ARG A 142 -6.75 4.10 -28.01
CA ARG A 142 -5.33 4.07 -27.62
C ARG A 142 -4.62 5.40 -27.90
N ALA A 143 -5.05 6.14 -28.93
CA ALA A 143 -4.52 7.47 -29.24
C ALA A 143 -4.84 8.47 -28.12
N VAL A 144 -6.07 8.44 -27.60
CA VAL A 144 -6.53 9.31 -26.49
C VAL A 144 -5.78 9.00 -25.20
N LEU A 145 -5.46 7.72 -24.95
CA LEU A 145 -4.64 7.33 -23.80
C LEU A 145 -3.17 7.75 -23.93
N ALA A 146 -2.62 7.79 -25.15
CA ALA A 146 -1.27 8.29 -25.42
C ALA A 146 -1.21 9.82 -25.24
N GLU A 147 -2.18 10.55 -25.78
CA GLU A 147 -2.36 12.00 -25.62
C GLU A 147 -2.41 12.39 -24.13
N ARG A 148 -3.26 11.69 -23.35
CA ARG A 148 -3.38 11.93 -21.90
C ARG A 148 -2.11 11.56 -21.13
N ARG A 149 -1.32 10.60 -21.60
CA ARG A 149 0.00 10.28 -21.02
C ARG A 149 1.02 11.37 -21.31
N ALA A 150 1.06 11.88 -22.54
CA ALA A 150 1.92 13.00 -22.92
C ALA A 150 1.57 14.26 -22.11
N GLN A 151 0.28 14.56 -21.96
CA GLN A 151 -0.17 15.73 -21.22
C GLN A 151 0.14 15.65 -19.72
N ARG A 152 0.06 14.46 -19.12
CA ARG A 152 0.52 14.24 -17.75
C ARG A 152 2.03 14.43 -17.61
N ALA A 153 2.83 13.91 -18.53
CA ALA A 153 4.28 14.09 -18.52
C ALA A 153 4.67 15.57 -18.65
N GLU A 154 4.02 16.32 -19.54
CA GLU A 154 4.28 17.74 -19.74
C GLU A 154 3.88 18.58 -18.50
N SER A 155 2.75 18.26 -17.86
CA SER A 155 2.34 18.93 -16.62
C SER A 155 3.31 18.67 -15.45
N ALA A 156 3.86 17.45 -15.36
CA ALA A 156 4.86 17.09 -14.38
C ALA A 156 6.19 17.84 -14.61
N GLN A 157 6.63 17.97 -15.87
CA GLN A 157 7.82 18.74 -16.21
C GLN A 157 7.66 20.23 -15.85
N ARG A 158 6.49 20.82 -16.14
CA ARG A 158 6.20 22.21 -15.75
C ARG A 158 6.16 22.39 -14.24
N ALA A 159 5.67 21.41 -13.49
CA ALA A 159 5.70 21.44 -12.04
C ALA A 159 7.15 21.37 -11.50
N GLN A 160 7.97 20.48 -12.05
CA GLN A 160 9.39 20.37 -11.70
C GLN A 160 10.17 21.65 -12.01
N ALA A 161 9.92 22.29 -13.16
CA ALA A 161 10.54 23.56 -13.52
C ALA A 161 10.21 24.67 -12.50
N ARG A 162 8.93 24.80 -12.10
CA ARG A 162 8.54 25.78 -11.08
C ARG A 162 9.18 25.51 -9.72
N THR A 163 9.29 24.24 -9.32
CA THR A 163 9.96 23.87 -8.06
C THR A 163 11.45 24.20 -8.11
N ALA A 164 12.12 23.96 -9.23
CA ALA A 164 13.52 24.29 -9.42
C ALA A 164 13.76 25.81 -9.39
N GLU A 165 12.92 26.60 -10.06
CA GLU A 165 12.97 28.06 -10.02
C GLU A 165 12.75 28.59 -8.60
N ALA A 166 11.79 28.04 -7.86
CA ALA A 166 11.54 28.41 -6.47
C ALA A 166 12.72 28.07 -5.55
N ALA A 167 13.38 26.93 -5.77
CA ALA A 167 14.57 26.54 -5.02
C ALA A 167 15.75 27.49 -5.27
N VAL A 168 15.99 27.88 -6.53
CA VAL A 168 17.05 28.85 -6.87
C VAL A 168 16.75 30.23 -6.25
N ALA A 169 15.49 30.68 -6.31
CA ALA A 169 15.09 31.94 -5.70
C ALA A 169 15.25 31.92 -4.17
N ALA A 170 14.93 30.79 -3.51
CA ALA A 170 15.13 30.60 -2.09
C ALA A 170 16.61 30.65 -1.71
N LEU A 171 17.48 29.97 -2.46
CA LEU A 171 18.93 30.02 -2.23
C LEU A 171 19.46 31.46 -2.32
N GLY A 172 19.09 32.21 -3.35
CA GLY A 172 19.50 33.62 -3.48
C GLY A 172 18.93 34.54 -2.39
N ALA A 173 17.82 34.17 -1.73
CA ALA A 173 17.34 34.87 -0.54
C ALA A 173 18.16 34.53 0.71
N LEU A 174 18.53 33.25 0.89
CA LEU A 174 19.39 32.82 1.99
C LEU A 174 20.79 33.44 1.89
N GLU A 175 21.40 33.47 0.70
CA GLU A 175 22.72 34.10 0.50
C GLU A 175 22.73 35.56 0.93
N ARG A 176 21.71 36.34 0.53
CA ARG A 176 21.56 37.74 0.97
C ARG A 176 21.41 37.86 2.48
N ARG A 177 20.66 36.95 3.12
CA ARG A 177 20.50 36.97 4.58
C ARG A 177 21.80 36.63 5.30
N VAL A 178 22.60 35.71 4.77
CA VAL A 178 23.93 35.37 5.31
C VAL A 178 24.86 36.57 5.21
N GLU A 179 24.88 37.27 4.06
CA GLU A 179 25.68 38.50 3.93
C GLU A 179 25.27 39.58 4.94
N GLU A 180 23.97 39.79 5.13
CA GLU A 180 23.45 40.75 6.09
C GLU A 180 23.86 40.40 7.52
N LEU A 181 23.65 39.15 7.95
CA LEU A 181 24.08 38.67 9.26
C LEU A 181 25.60 38.76 9.47
N THR A 182 26.37 38.57 8.41
CA THR A 182 27.84 38.73 8.46
C THR A 182 28.21 40.19 8.71
N ARG A 183 27.55 41.14 8.03
CA ARG A 183 27.75 42.58 8.28
C ARG A 183 27.34 42.97 9.69
N GLU A 184 26.21 42.47 10.19
CA GLU A 184 25.75 42.71 11.57
C GLU A 184 26.78 42.19 12.59
N ARG A 185 27.28 40.95 12.39
CA ARG A 185 28.31 40.36 13.25
C ARG A 185 29.58 41.21 13.27
N ASP A 186 30.06 41.64 12.10
CA ASP A 186 31.30 42.40 11.98
C ASP A 186 31.17 43.78 12.64
N ALA A 187 30.00 44.43 12.51
CA ALA A 187 29.70 45.67 13.20
C ALA A 187 29.66 45.51 14.73
N LEU A 188 29.06 44.42 15.23
CA LEU A 188 29.05 44.10 16.66
C LEU A 188 30.47 43.79 17.18
N ALA A 189 31.28 43.07 16.41
CA ALA A 189 32.66 42.76 16.77
C ALA A 189 33.52 44.03 16.86
N ALA A 190 33.35 44.98 15.93
CA ALA A 190 34.01 46.28 15.96
C ALA A 190 33.58 47.11 17.18
N ALA A 191 32.27 47.17 17.45
CA ALA A 191 31.74 47.89 18.61
C ALA A 191 32.22 47.32 19.96
N LEU A 192 32.41 45.99 20.05
CA LEU A 192 32.98 45.35 21.23
C LEU A 192 34.47 45.70 21.39
N ALA A 193 35.23 45.68 20.30
CA ALA A 193 36.65 46.04 20.31
C ALA A 193 36.88 47.51 20.71
N ASP A 194 36.00 48.42 20.27
CA ASP A 194 36.03 49.83 20.67
C ASP A 194 35.61 50.06 22.14
N ALA A 195 34.82 49.15 22.73
CA ALA A 195 34.41 49.22 24.14
C ALA A 195 35.47 48.66 25.11
N ASP A 196 36.33 47.77 24.61
CA ASP A 196 37.43 47.15 25.37
C ASP A 196 38.76 47.94 25.26
N ALA A 197 38.83 48.99 24.42
CA ALA A 197 40.00 49.85 24.18
C ALA A 197 39.96 51.15 25.01
#